data_AF-A0A7K8NV99-F1
#
_entry.id   AF-A0A7K8NV99-F1
#
_cell.length_a   1.000
_cell.length_b   1.000
_cell.length_c   1.000
_cell.angle_alpha   90.00
_cell.angle_beta   90.00
_cell.angle_gamma   90.00
#
_symmetry.space_group_name_H-M   'P 1'
#
loop_
_entity.id
_entity.type
_entity.pdbx_description
1 polymer ?
#
loop_
_entity_poly.entity_id
_entity_poly.type
_entity_poly.pdbx_seq_one_letter_code
_entity_poly.pdbx_strand_id
1 'polypeptide(L)'
;SYPDEEGPKHWSNSRYEYVMKLRQAALKAARDMWADYILFVDADNILTNPDTLGLLMAENKTVVAPMLDSRAAYSNFWCGMTSQGYYKRTPAYIPIRKRDRRGCFAVPMVHSTFLIDLRKEASRDLAFYPPH
;
A
#
# COMPACT_ATOMS: atom_id res chain seq x y z
N SER A 1 22.67 -1.38 9.81
CA SER A 1 22.18 -0.54 10.91
C SER A 1 22.36 0.90 10.52
N TYR A 2 21.44 1.77 10.93
CA TYR A 2 21.57 3.22 10.74
C TYR A 2 22.20 3.85 11.99
N PRO A 3 22.98 4.93 11.86
CA PRO A 3 23.62 5.58 13.00
C PRO A 3 22.64 6.07 14.09
N ASP A 4 21.39 6.32 13.71
CA ASP A 4 20.29 6.80 14.56
C ASP A 4 19.35 5.68 15.03
N GLU A 5 19.68 4.41 14.81
CA GLU A 5 18.93 3.27 15.36
C GLU A 5 19.30 3.01 16.83
N GLU A 6 18.29 2.83 17.69
CA GLU A 6 18.46 2.50 19.12
C GLU A 6 18.36 0.99 19.36
N GLY A 7 17.95 0.23 18.34
CA GLY A 7 17.77 -1.20 18.39
C GLY A 7 17.09 -1.74 17.12
N PRO A 8 16.98 -3.07 16.96
CA PRO A 8 16.52 -3.70 15.72
C PRO A 8 15.07 -3.38 15.33
N LYS A 9 14.25 -2.94 16.30
CA LYS A 9 12.86 -2.53 16.09
C LYS A 9 12.68 -1.02 15.95
N HIS A 10 13.73 -0.22 16.19
CA HIS A 10 13.64 1.22 16.01
C HIS A 10 13.63 1.52 14.51
N TRP A 11 12.55 2.15 14.05
CA TRP A 11 12.50 2.73 12.72
C TRP A 11 12.89 4.20 12.81
N SER A 12 14.17 4.47 12.58
CA SER A 12 14.68 5.83 12.59
C SER A 12 14.22 6.61 11.35
N ASN A 13 14.29 7.95 11.41
CA ASN A 13 13.93 8.81 10.28
C ASN A 13 14.78 8.48 9.05
N SER A 14 16.08 8.22 9.24
CA SER A 14 16.99 7.84 8.15
C SER A 14 16.56 6.55 7.46
N ARG A 15 16.05 5.59 8.24
CA ARG A 15 15.51 4.32 7.73
C ARG A 15 14.21 4.51 6.95
N TYR A 16 13.28 5.33 7.47
CA TYR A 16 12.05 5.67 6.74
C TYR A 16 12.37 6.33 5.40
N GLU A 17 13.25 7.32 5.41
CA GLU A 17 13.68 8.03 4.21
C GLU A 17 14.31 7.10 3.18
N TYR A 18 15.18 6.18 3.62
CA TYR A 18 15.81 5.22 2.73
C TYR A 18 14.77 4.32 2.03
N VAL A 19 13.81 3.78 2.78
CA VAL A 19 12.74 2.94 2.21
C VAL A 19 11.85 3.75 1.25
N MET A 20 11.51 4.99 1.59
CA MET A 20 10.77 5.90 0.71
C MET A 20 11.50 6.14 -0.60
N LYS A 21 12.82 6.39 -0.56
CA LYS A 21 13.67 6.55 -1.75
C LYS A 21 13.70 5.29 -2.61
N LEU A 22 13.79 4.10 -2.00
CA LEU A 22 13.74 2.83 -2.75
C LEU A 22 12.39 2.62 -3.46
N ARG A 23 11.27 2.88 -2.76
CA ARG A 23 9.93 2.80 -3.39
C ARG A 23 9.75 3.83 -4.49
N GLN A 24 10.25 5.05 -4.29
CA GLN A 24 10.24 6.11 -5.31
C GLN A 24 11.08 5.73 -6.54
N ALA A 25 12.26 5.14 -6.33
CA ALA A 25 13.12 4.67 -7.42
C ALA A 25 12.44 3.57 -8.24
N ALA A 26 11.78 2.60 -7.58
CA ALA A 26 11.00 1.57 -8.26
C ALA A 26 9.84 2.15 -9.08
N LEU A 27 9.08 3.10 -8.52
CA LEU A 27 8.00 3.80 -9.22
C LEU A 27 8.52 4.56 -10.44
N LYS A 28 9.66 5.25 -10.31
CA LYS A 28 10.30 5.95 -11.43
C LYS A 28 10.75 4.98 -12.51
N ALA A 29 11.43 3.90 -12.15
CA ALA A 29 11.92 2.91 -13.09
C ALA A 29 10.78 2.27 -13.90
N ALA A 30 9.66 1.93 -13.25
CA ALA A 30 8.49 1.40 -13.95
C ALA A 30 7.91 2.40 -14.98
N ARG A 31 7.84 3.68 -14.63
CA ARG A 31 7.42 4.75 -15.56
C ARG A 31 8.42 4.91 -16.72
N ASP A 32 9.71 4.91 -16.44
CA ASP A 32 10.77 5.05 -17.45
C ASP A 32 10.79 3.86 -18.44
N MET A 33 10.38 2.68 -17.98
CA MET A 33 10.26 1.46 -18.79
C MET A 33 8.93 1.35 -19.55
N TRP A 34 8.06 2.36 -19.47
CA TRP A 34 6.70 2.34 -20.02
C TRP A 34 5.85 1.15 -19.54
N ALA A 35 6.00 0.76 -18.27
CA ALA A 35 5.15 -0.27 -17.68
C ALA A 35 3.71 0.24 -17.53
N ASP A 36 2.72 -0.60 -17.87
CA ASP A 36 1.30 -0.28 -17.67
C ASP A 36 0.91 -0.28 -16.18
N TYR A 37 1.57 -1.14 -15.40
CA TYR A 37 1.29 -1.30 -13.97
C TYR A 37 2.58 -1.54 -13.19
N ILE A 38 2.53 -1.22 -11.89
CA ILE A 38 3.52 -1.64 -10.91
C ILE A 38 2.81 -2.27 -9.70
N LEU A 39 3.19 -3.49 -9.34
CA LEU A 39 2.72 -4.17 -8.13
C LEU A 39 3.80 -4.08 -7.06
N PHE A 40 3.50 -3.40 -5.96
CA PHE A 40 4.33 -3.44 -4.76
C PHE A 40 3.91 -4.62 -3.90
N VAL A 41 4.88 -5.40 -3.41
CA VAL A 41 4.69 -6.54 -2.52
C VAL A 41 5.79 -6.50 -1.45
N ASP A 42 5.42 -6.24 -0.21
CA ASP A 42 6.36 -6.37 0.92
C ASP A 42 6.73 -7.85 1.13
N ALA A 43 7.97 -8.11 1.58
CA ALA A 43 8.57 -9.45 1.63
C ALA A 43 7.88 -10.43 2.59
N ASP A 44 7.08 -9.92 3.53
CA ASP A 44 6.29 -10.68 4.49
C ASP A 44 4.85 -10.96 4.03
N ASN A 45 4.48 -10.56 2.82
CA ASN A 45 3.15 -10.81 2.24
C ASN A 45 3.16 -12.08 1.39
N ILE A 46 2.35 -13.06 1.78
CA ILE A 46 2.21 -14.33 1.05
C ILE A 46 0.92 -14.29 0.22
N LEU A 47 1.06 -14.10 -1.09
CA LEU A 47 -0.05 -14.17 -2.03
C LEU A 47 -0.33 -15.63 -2.38
N THR A 48 -1.43 -16.16 -1.86
CA THR A 48 -1.84 -17.56 -2.08
C THR A 48 -2.82 -17.72 -3.25
N ASN A 49 -3.52 -16.65 -3.62
CA ASN A 49 -4.44 -16.66 -4.75
C ASN A 49 -3.68 -16.35 -6.05
N PRO A 50 -3.55 -17.31 -7.00
CA PRO A 50 -2.81 -17.09 -8.25
C PRO A 50 -3.46 -16.02 -9.14
N ASP A 51 -4.76 -15.77 -9.00
CA ASP A 51 -5.50 -14.79 -9.80
C ASP A 51 -5.36 -13.35 -9.29
N THR A 52 -4.62 -13.13 -8.20
CA THR A 52 -4.52 -11.83 -7.51
C THR A 52 -4.21 -10.68 -8.48
N LEU A 53 -3.20 -10.82 -9.34
CA LEU A 53 -2.81 -9.74 -10.25
C LEU A 53 -3.93 -9.41 -11.25
N GLY A 54 -4.54 -10.44 -11.87
CA GLY A 54 -5.63 -10.27 -12.83
C GLY A 54 -6.87 -9.64 -12.19
N LEU A 55 -7.22 -10.09 -10.97
CA LEU A 55 -8.33 -9.52 -10.21
C LEU A 55 -8.10 -8.04 -9.86
N LEU A 56 -6.89 -7.66 -9.46
CA LEU A 56 -6.55 -6.26 -9.18
C LEU A 56 -6.62 -5.40 -10.44
N MET A 57 -6.13 -5.90 -11.58
CA MET A 57 -6.23 -5.19 -12.86
C MET A 57 -7.69 -4.99 -13.29
N ALA A 58 -8.55 -5.99 -13.07
CA ALA A 58 -9.97 -5.94 -13.43
C ALA A 58 -10.77 -4.87 -12.67
N GLU A 59 -10.33 -4.47 -11.47
CA GLU A 59 -10.97 -3.40 -10.68
C GLU A 59 -10.84 -2.01 -11.34
N ASN A 60 -9.91 -1.84 -12.29
CA ASN A 60 -9.74 -0.64 -13.10
C ASN A 60 -9.61 0.65 -12.26
N LYS A 61 -8.86 0.58 -11.14
CA LYS A 61 -8.57 1.72 -10.25
C LYS A 61 -7.13 2.19 -10.41
N THR A 62 -6.88 3.47 -10.11
CA THR A 62 -5.51 4.01 -10.08
C THR A 62 -4.63 3.32 -9.05
N VAL A 63 -5.19 3.05 -7.87
CA VAL A 63 -4.55 2.27 -6.81
C VAL A 63 -5.56 1.28 -6.27
N VAL A 64 -5.17 0.01 -6.14
CA VAL A 64 -6.01 -1.04 -5.58
C VAL A 64 -5.15 -2.05 -4.82
N ALA A 65 -5.68 -2.58 -3.73
CA ALA A 65 -4.98 -3.55 -2.89
C ALA A 65 -5.87 -4.77 -2.64
N PRO A 66 -5.31 -6.00 -2.62
CA PRO A 66 -6.01 -7.13 -2.05
C PRO A 66 -6.05 -6.97 -0.53
N MET A 67 -7.14 -7.40 0.10
CA MET A 67 -7.18 -7.48 1.56
C MET A 67 -6.34 -8.67 2.02
N LEU A 68 -5.27 -8.41 2.77
CA LEU A 68 -4.40 -9.41 3.37
C LEU A 68 -4.92 -9.83 4.74
N ASP A 69 -4.91 -11.14 4.99
CA ASP A 69 -5.23 -11.71 6.29
C ASP A 69 -4.04 -11.57 7.24
N SER A 70 -4.32 -11.19 8.49
CA SER A 70 -3.34 -11.15 9.57
C SER A 70 -3.89 -11.84 10.82
N ARG A 71 -2.99 -12.33 11.68
CA ARG A 71 -3.37 -13.05 12.92
C ARG A 71 -4.12 -12.18 13.92
N ALA A 72 -3.87 -10.87 13.94
CA ALA A 72 -4.40 -9.94 14.93
C ALA A 72 -5.47 -9.05 14.31
N ALA A 73 -5.96 -8.03 15.03
CA ALA A 73 -7.00 -7.15 14.53
C ALA A 73 -6.57 -6.21 13.37
N TYR A 74 -5.36 -6.39 12.85
CA TYR A 74 -4.70 -5.56 11.86
C TYR A 74 -4.98 -6.04 10.43
N SER A 75 -4.91 -5.15 9.44
CA SER A 75 -4.95 -5.50 8.02
C SER A 75 -4.28 -4.38 7.23
N ASN A 76 -4.03 -4.61 5.95
CA ASN A 76 -3.26 -3.72 5.08
C ASN A 76 -4.04 -2.51 4.53
N PHE A 77 -5.07 -2.07 5.25
CA PHE A 77 -5.92 -0.94 4.88
C PHE A 77 -6.52 -0.25 6.11
N TRP A 78 -6.84 1.03 5.99
CA TRP A 78 -7.56 1.81 7.01
C TRP A 78 -8.91 2.28 6.48
N CYS A 79 -10.00 2.15 7.25
CA CYS A 79 -11.31 2.70 6.86
C CYS A 79 -11.52 4.15 7.31
N GLY A 80 -10.53 4.78 7.93
CA GLY A 80 -10.63 6.14 8.43
C GLY A 80 -9.26 6.68 8.79
N MET A 81 -9.15 8.01 8.71
CA MET A 81 -7.94 8.76 9.02
C MET A 81 -8.32 10.03 9.78
N THR A 82 -7.46 10.49 10.69
CA THR A 82 -7.59 11.82 11.29
C THR A 82 -7.16 12.89 10.29
N SER A 83 -7.43 14.17 10.56
CA SER A 83 -6.95 15.27 9.71
C SER A 83 -5.42 15.37 9.66
N GLN A 84 -4.74 14.83 10.67
CA GLN A 84 -3.28 14.74 10.75
C GLN A 84 -2.70 13.47 10.09
N GLY A 85 -3.52 12.65 9.42
CA GLY A 85 -3.01 11.47 8.70
C GLY A 85 -2.89 10.19 9.54
N TYR A 86 -3.41 10.16 10.77
CA TYR A 86 -3.30 8.97 11.64
C TYR A 86 -4.50 8.04 11.49
N TYR A 87 -4.30 6.75 11.78
CA TYR A 87 -5.35 5.74 11.80
C TYR A 87 -6.55 6.18 12.64
N LYS A 88 -7.75 6.07 12.06
CA LYS A 88 -9.02 6.25 12.77
C LYS A 88 -9.93 5.06 12.48
N ARG A 89 -10.32 4.34 13.54
CA ARG A 89 -11.27 3.23 13.43
C ARG A 89 -12.65 3.74 13.04
N THR A 90 -13.31 3.04 12.11
CA THR A 90 -14.70 3.34 11.71
C THR A 90 -15.58 2.09 11.80
N PRO A 91 -16.92 2.26 11.89
CA PRO A 91 -17.85 1.12 11.92
C PRO A 91 -17.75 0.19 10.70
N ALA A 92 -17.27 0.71 9.57
CA ALA A 92 -17.09 -0.06 8.33
C ALA A 92 -15.96 -1.10 8.42
N TYR A 93 -14.99 -0.90 9.31
CA TYR A 93 -13.77 -1.72 9.34
C TYR A 93 -14.03 -3.20 9.64
N ILE A 94 -14.81 -3.50 10.69
CA ILE A 94 -15.06 -4.89 11.10
C ILE A 94 -15.82 -5.69 10.04
N PRO A 95 -16.95 -5.20 9.47
CA PRO A 95 -17.67 -5.93 8.43
C PRO A 95 -16.86 -6.19 7.16
N ILE A 96 -16.03 -5.22 6.73
CA ILE A 96 -15.14 -5.39 5.56
C ILE A 96 -14.09 -6.47 5.87
N ARG A 97 -13.43 -6.35 7.03
CA ARG A 97 -12.35 -7.25 7.42
C ARG A 97 -12.81 -8.69 7.64
N LYS A 98 -14.00 -8.88 8.22
CA LYS A 98 -14.61 -10.21 8.38
C LYS A 98 -15.16 -10.78 7.07
N ARG A 99 -15.16 -10.00 5.98
CA ARG A 99 -15.77 -10.34 4.69
C ARG A 99 -17.28 -10.57 4.78
N ASP A 100 -17.93 -9.98 5.79
CA ASP A 100 -19.40 -9.87 5.88
C ASP A 100 -19.90 -8.92 4.80
N ARG A 101 -19.10 -7.89 4.47
CA ARG A 101 -19.25 -7.03 3.30
C ARG A 101 -18.10 -7.29 2.34
N ARG A 102 -18.41 -7.79 1.14
CA ARG A 102 -17.43 -8.10 0.09
C ARG A 102 -17.54 -7.08 -1.05
N GLY A 103 -16.41 -6.79 -1.70
CA GLY A 103 -16.32 -5.87 -2.83
C GLY A 103 -15.03 -5.05 -2.80
N CYS A 104 -14.93 -4.09 -3.72
CA CYS A 104 -13.88 -3.08 -3.73
C CYS A 104 -14.37 -1.83 -2.99
N PHE A 105 -13.61 -1.38 -1.98
CA PHE A 105 -14.01 -0.28 -1.12
C PHE A 105 -13.03 0.89 -1.24
N ALA A 106 -13.56 2.10 -1.38
CA ALA A 106 -12.76 3.31 -1.25
C ALA A 106 -12.31 3.46 0.21
N VAL A 107 -11.00 3.53 0.42
CA VAL A 107 -10.37 3.67 1.74
C VAL A 107 -9.29 4.75 1.69
N PRO A 108 -9.07 5.50 2.78
CA PRO A 108 -8.05 6.55 2.83
C PRO A 108 -6.61 6.02 2.72
N MET A 109 -6.36 4.74 3.06
CA MET A 109 -5.01 4.19 3.01
C MET A 109 -5.01 2.68 2.76
N VAL A 110 -4.10 2.25 1.89
CA VAL A 110 -3.68 0.86 1.69
C VAL A 110 -2.16 0.78 1.78
N HIS A 111 -1.63 -0.34 2.24
CA HIS A 111 -0.18 -0.56 2.33
C HIS A 111 0.18 -2.02 2.06
N SER A 112 1.47 -2.34 2.18
CA SER A 112 2.05 -3.68 2.08
C SER A 112 1.98 -4.34 0.70
N THR A 113 0.78 -4.62 0.16
CA THR A 113 0.61 -5.07 -1.23
C THR A 113 -0.45 -4.22 -1.91
N PHE A 114 -0.11 -3.61 -3.03
CA PHE A 114 -1.03 -2.83 -3.86
C PHE A 114 -0.50 -2.69 -5.29
N LEU A 115 -1.44 -2.59 -6.23
CA LEU A 115 -1.21 -2.35 -7.65
C LEU A 115 -1.47 -0.86 -7.94
N ILE A 116 -0.59 -0.26 -8.74
CA ILE A 116 -0.83 1.05 -9.36
C ILE A 116 -1.00 0.85 -10.87
N ASP A 117 -2.06 1.41 -11.44
CA ASP A 117 -2.24 1.55 -12.89
C ASP A 117 -1.57 2.84 -13.36
N LEU A 118 -0.42 2.71 -14.01
CA LEU A 118 0.44 3.82 -14.45
C LEU A 118 -0.10 4.50 -15.71
N ARG A 119 -1.08 3.90 -16.40
CA ARG A 119 -1.71 4.47 -17.59
C ARG A 119 -2.71 5.56 -17.23
N LYS A 120 -3.22 5.58 -15.99
CA LYS A 120 -4.17 6.59 -15.51
C LYS A 120 -3.44 7.87 -15.13
N GLU A 121 -3.96 9.02 -15.57
CA GLU A 121 -3.35 10.33 -15.32
C GLU A 121 -3.14 10.62 -13.82
N ALA A 122 -4.11 10.26 -12.99
CA ALA A 122 -4.02 10.44 -11.53
C ALA A 122 -2.84 9.69 -10.88
N SER A 123 -2.25 8.70 -11.56
CA SER A 123 -1.05 8.02 -11.06
C SER A 123 0.18 8.94 -11.07
N ARG A 124 0.17 10.03 -11.84
CA ARG A 124 1.29 10.99 -11.95
C ARG A 124 1.50 11.78 -10.66
N ASP A 125 0.44 11.97 -9.89
CA ASP A 125 0.47 12.69 -8.61
C ASP A 125 0.97 11.80 -7.46
N LEU A 126 1.20 10.51 -7.70
CA LEU A 126 1.72 9.59 -6.70
C LEU A 126 3.24 9.69 -6.58
N ALA A 127 3.71 9.87 -5.35
CA ALA A 127 5.11 9.84 -4.96
C ALA A 127 5.27 9.19 -3.57
N PHE A 128 6.40 8.53 -3.36
CA PHE A 128 6.87 8.09 -2.05
C PHE A 128 7.93 9.03 -1.48
N TYR A 129 8.61 9.83 -2.31
CA TYR A 129 9.65 10.77 -1.90
C TYR A 129 9.81 11.92 -2.91
N PRO A 130 10.10 13.16 -2.49
CA PRO A 130 10.11 13.65 -1.09
C PRO A 130 8.71 13.63 -0.46
N PRO A 131 8.59 13.58 0.89
CA PRO A 131 7.31 13.77 1.57
C PRO A 131 6.74 15.17 1.31
N HIS A 132 5.41 15.29 1.37
CA HIS A 132 4.66 16.55 1.21
C HIS A 132 4.72 17.44 2.44
#